data_AF-A0A8I0P9Q9-F1
#
_entry.id   AF-A0A8I0P9Q9-F1
#
_cell.length_a   1.000
_cell.length_b   1.000
_cell.length_c   1.000
_cell.angle_alpha   90.00
_cell.angle_beta   90.00
_cell.angle_gamma   90.00
#
_symmetry.space_group_name_H-M   'P 1'
#
loop_
_entity.id
_entity.type
_entity.pdbx_description
1 polymer ?
#
loop_
_entity_poly.entity_id
_entity_poly.type
_entity_poly.pdbx_seq_one_letter_code
_entity_poly.pdbx_strand_id
1 'polypeptide(L)'
;MARPKPWEVDDEPWAVIEPLLPKVERRTRHPGRKRHPDRLVFQGILFVLHTGISWEHLPQEIGFGSGMTCWRRLAEWTEAGV
;
A
#
# COMPACT_ATOMS: atom_id res chain seq x y z
N MET A 1 18.98 -3.34 -19.83
CA MET A 1 17.66 -3.49 -19.18
C MET A 1 17.41 -2.24 -18.35
N ALA A 2 16.23 -1.62 -18.45
CA ALA A 2 15.89 -0.47 -17.61
C ALA A 2 15.75 -0.95 -16.16
N ARG A 3 16.28 -0.17 -15.21
CA ARG A 3 16.14 -0.50 -13.78
C ARG A 3 14.67 -0.23 -13.40
N PRO A 4 13.98 -1.17 -12.75
CA PRO A 4 12.60 -0.94 -12.32
C PRO A 4 12.53 0.25 -11.37
N LYS A 5 11.36 0.87 -11.29
CA LYS A 5 11.14 1.97 -10.34
C LYS A 5 11.36 1.45 -8.91
N PRO A 6 12.00 2.21 -8.01
CA PRO A 6 12.33 1.73 -6.67
C PRO A 6 11.13 1.29 -5.80
N TRP A 7 9.93 1.73 -6.16
CA TRP A 7 8.67 1.42 -5.47
C TRP A 7 7.81 0.39 -6.21
N GLU A 8 8.29 -0.17 -7.33
CA GLU A 8 7.61 -1.26 -8.03
C GLU A 8 7.95 -2.57 -7.34
N VAL A 9 6.92 -3.35 -7.02
CA VAL A 9 7.06 -4.59 -6.25
C VAL A 9 6.51 -5.71 -7.11
N ASP A 10 7.40 -6.52 -7.66
CA ASP A 10 7.08 -7.69 -8.48
C ASP A 10 6.49 -8.84 -7.65
N ASP A 11 6.06 -9.90 -8.32
CA ASP A 11 5.32 -11.00 -7.70
C ASP A 11 6.17 -11.74 -6.66
N GLU A 12 7.46 -11.90 -6.91
CA GLU A 12 8.38 -12.62 -6.01
C GLU A 12 8.57 -11.89 -4.68
N PRO A 13 8.97 -10.59 -4.63
CA PRO A 13 8.98 -9.83 -3.38
C PRO A 13 7.59 -9.75 -2.72
N TRP A 14 6.54 -9.60 -3.53
CA TRP A 14 5.17 -9.51 -3.01
C TRP A 14 4.75 -10.81 -2.31
N ALA A 15 5.11 -11.97 -2.83
CA ALA A 15 4.79 -13.27 -2.25
C ALA A 15 5.39 -13.46 -0.84
N VAL A 16 6.47 -12.76 -0.51
CA VAL A 16 7.07 -12.76 0.83
C VAL A 16 6.33 -11.80 1.77
N ILE A 17 5.88 -10.65 1.25
CA ILE A 17 5.28 -9.57 2.05
C ILE A 17 3.80 -9.84 2.33
N GLU A 18 3.03 -10.23 1.33
CA GLU A 18 1.58 -10.41 1.41
C GLU A 18 1.12 -11.30 2.58
N PRO A 19 1.78 -12.43 2.89
CA PRO A 19 1.37 -13.30 3.99
C PRO A 19 1.58 -12.67 5.38
N LEU A 20 2.46 -11.68 5.50
CA LEU A 20 2.74 -10.97 6.76
C LEU A 20 1.67 -9.93 7.08
N LEU A 21 0.96 -9.44 6.06
CA LEU A 21 -0.03 -8.39 6.23
C LEU A 21 -1.26 -8.91 7.00
N PRO A 22 -1.83 -8.10 7.92
CA PRO A 22 -3.03 -8.48 8.65
C PRO A 22 -4.20 -8.70 7.68
N LYS A 23 -4.81 -9.87 7.77
CA LYS A 23 -6.01 -10.21 7.01
C LYS A 23 -7.23 -9.56 7.66
N VAL A 24 -7.77 -8.53 7.02
CA VAL A 24 -9.00 -7.87 7.48
C VAL A 24 -10.21 -8.50 6.79
N GLU A 25 -11.02 -9.21 7.56
CA GLU A 25 -12.26 -9.80 7.05
C GLU A 25 -13.26 -8.72 6.63
N ARG A 26 -13.80 -8.90 5.43
CA ARG A 26 -14.83 -8.00 4.91
C ARG A 26 -16.18 -8.34 5.55
N ARG A 27 -16.84 -7.33 6.12
CA ARG A 27 -18.23 -7.48 6.61
C ARG A 27 -19.14 -8.00 5.50
N THR A 28 -20.00 -8.95 5.81
CA THR A 28 -20.93 -9.55 4.84
C THR A 28 -22.12 -8.63 4.56
N ARG A 29 -22.66 -7.98 5.59
CA ARG A 29 -23.79 -7.05 5.48
C ARG A 29 -23.29 -5.60 5.49
N HIS A 30 -23.77 -4.78 4.55
CA HIS A 30 -23.38 -3.38 4.35
C HIS A 30 -21.84 -3.17 4.32
N PRO A 31 -21.12 -3.82 3.38
CA PRO A 31 -19.65 -3.89 3.40
C PRO A 31 -18.91 -2.56 3.17
N GLY A 32 -19.62 -1.49 2.79
CA GLY A 32 -18.99 -0.25 2.36
C GLY A 32 -18.11 -0.40 1.11
N ARG A 33 -17.24 0.59 0.87
CA ARG A 33 -16.30 0.59 -0.25
C ARG A 33 -15.20 -0.46 -0.03
N LYS A 34 -14.87 -1.22 -1.09
CA LYS A 34 -13.76 -2.18 -1.06
C LYS A 34 -12.46 -1.44 -0.74
N ARG A 35 -11.62 -2.03 0.14
CA ARG A 35 -10.28 -1.51 0.43
C ARG A 35 -9.45 -1.45 -0.86
N HIS A 36 -8.58 -0.45 -0.94
CA HIS A 36 -7.59 -0.37 -2.00
C HIS A 36 -6.65 -1.59 -1.92
N PRO A 37 -6.28 -2.22 -3.05
CA PRO A 37 -5.38 -3.37 -3.05
C PRO A 37 -4.07 -3.12 -2.30
N ASP A 38 -3.71 -4.07 -1.45
CA ASP A 38 -2.61 -3.93 -0.49
C ASP A 38 -1.26 -3.74 -1.18
N ARG A 39 -1.01 -4.45 -2.29
CA ARG A 39 0.20 -4.25 -3.11
C ARG A 39 0.32 -2.83 -3.62
N LEU A 40 -0.76 -2.27 -4.16
CA LEU A 40 -0.74 -0.89 -4.67
C LEU A 40 -0.51 0.12 -3.54
N VAL A 41 -1.11 -0.12 -2.38
CA VAL A 41 -0.89 0.72 -1.20
C VAL A 41 0.56 0.62 -0.71
N PHE A 42 1.13 -0.58 -0.68
CA PHE A 42 2.53 -0.81 -0.31
C PHE A 42 3.49 -0.09 -1.28
N GLN A 43 3.25 -0.18 -2.59
CA GLN A 43 4.00 0.60 -3.59
C GLN A 43 3.85 2.12 -3.37
N GLY A 44 2.66 2.59 -2.97
CA GLY A 44 2.44 3.98 -2.60
C GLY A 44 3.24 4.43 -1.37
N ILE A 45 3.32 3.58 -0.35
CA ILE A 45 4.17 3.80 0.83
C ILE A 45 5.64 3.89 0.40
N LEU A 46 6.14 2.94 -0.40
CA LEU A 46 7.51 2.96 -0.90
C LEU A 46 7.79 4.21 -1.75
N PHE A 47 6.84 4.66 -2.56
CA PHE A 47 6.97 5.88 -3.35
C PHE A 47 7.19 7.10 -2.44
N VAL A 48 6.36 7.27 -1.40
CA VAL A 48 6.48 8.39 -0.46
C VAL A 48 7.81 8.32 0.29
N LEU A 49 8.19 7.14 0.80
CA LEU A 49 9.45 6.95 1.53
C LEU A 49 10.69 7.19 0.64
N HIS A 50 10.63 6.81 -0.63
CA HIS A 50 11.73 7.00 -1.57
C HIS A 50 11.88 8.46 -2.02
N THR A 51 10.76 9.15 -2.25
CA THR A 51 10.76 10.52 -2.79
C THR A 51 10.77 11.61 -1.72
N GLY A 52 10.38 11.27 -0.48
CA GLY A 52 10.32 12.21 0.65
C GLY A 52 9.17 13.22 0.57
N ILE A 53 8.19 13.01 -0.31
CA ILE A 53 7.05 13.92 -0.43
C ILE A 53 6.09 13.79 0.78
N SER A 54 5.25 14.79 0.99
CA SER A 54 4.13 14.67 1.91
C SER A 54 3.11 13.64 1.40
N TRP A 55 2.45 12.92 2.32
CA TRP A 55 1.35 12.00 2.00
C TRP A 55 0.23 12.70 1.20
N GLU A 56 -0.08 13.96 1.51
CA GLU A 56 -1.12 14.72 0.79
C GLU A 56 -0.75 14.99 -0.67
N HIS A 57 0.54 14.95 -1.00
CA HIS A 57 1.07 15.19 -2.34
C HIS A 57 1.28 13.91 -3.15
N LEU A 58 0.92 12.73 -2.63
CA LEU A 58 0.98 11.49 -3.40
C LEU A 58 0.06 11.62 -4.62
N PRO A 59 0.61 11.59 -5.86
CA PRO A 59 -0.21 11.73 -7.06
C PRO A 59 -1.22 10.57 -7.14
N GLN A 60 -2.49 10.88 -7.37
CA GLN A 60 -3.53 9.84 -7.39
C GLN A 60 -3.63 9.15 -8.76
N GLU A 61 -3.17 9.83 -9.82
CA GLU A 61 -3.15 9.36 -11.20
C GLU A 61 -2.27 8.13 -11.43
N ILE A 62 -1.30 7.86 -10.53
CA ILE A 62 -0.44 6.66 -10.59
C ILE A 62 -1.10 5.43 -9.94
N GLY A 63 -2.29 5.58 -9.33
CA GLY A 63 -3.15 4.45 -8.96
C GLY A 63 -2.81 3.74 -7.64
N PHE A 64 -1.97 4.31 -6.78
CA PHE A 64 -1.67 3.72 -5.45
C PHE A 64 -2.76 3.96 -4.39
N GLY A 65 -3.75 4.79 -4.73
CA GLY A 65 -4.72 5.34 -3.79
C GLY A 65 -4.28 6.72 -3.27
N SER A 66 -5.03 7.30 -2.34
CA SER A 66 -4.61 8.56 -1.72
C SER A 66 -3.47 8.31 -0.73
N GLY A 67 -2.58 9.29 -0.53
CA GLY A 67 -1.53 9.13 0.47
C GLY A 67 -2.08 8.99 1.89
N MET A 68 -3.27 9.53 2.19
CA MET A 68 -3.95 9.25 3.46
C MET A 68 -4.37 7.77 3.61
N THR A 69 -4.73 7.10 2.50
CA THR A 69 -4.97 5.66 2.51
C THR A 69 -3.68 4.90 2.82
N CYS A 70 -2.57 5.32 2.21
CA CYS A 70 -1.24 4.74 2.43
C CYS A 70 -0.77 4.93 3.87
N TRP A 71 -0.86 6.15 4.40
CA TRP A 71 -0.49 6.46 5.78
C TRP A 71 -1.30 5.66 6.81
N ARG A 72 -2.64 5.61 6.66
CA ARG A 72 -3.51 4.81 7.55
C ARG A 72 -3.17 3.33 7.48
N ARG A 73 -2.84 2.84 6.29
CA ARG A 73 -2.46 1.43 6.10
C ARG A 73 -1.12 1.11 6.74
N LEU A 74 -0.13 1.99 6.58
CA LEU A 74 1.16 1.86 7.23
C LEU A 74 0.99 1.82 8.76
N ALA A 75 0.19 2.73 9.33
CA ALA A 75 -0.09 2.74 10.76
C ALA A 75 -0.76 1.45 11.24
N GLU A 76 -1.77 0.95 10.50
CA GLU A 76 -2.45 -0.33 10.80
C GLU A 76 -1.47 -1.52 10.78
N TRP A 77 -0.58 -1.58 9.79
CA TRP A 77 0.41 -2.65 9.67
C TRP A 77 1.47 -2.58 10.77
N THR A 78 1.94 -1.37 11.10
CA THR A 78 2.87 -1.17 12.23
C THR A 78 2.25 -1.55 13.57
N GLU A 79 0.98 -1.22 13.80
CA GLU A 79 0.27 -1.63 15.03
C GLU A 79 0.11 -3.16 15.11
N ALA A 80 -0.05 -3.83 13.97
CA ALA A 80 -0.07 -5.29 13.88
C ALA A 80 1.32 -5.95 14.01
N GLY A 81 2.41 -5.17 14.11
CA GLY A 81 3.78 -5.67 14.27
C GLY A 81 4.44 -6.13 12.98
N VAL A 82 3.94 -5.68 11.82
CA VAL A 82 4.56 -5.88 10.50
C VAL A 82 5.70 -4.89 10.27
#